data_AF-A0A3B5L3P2-F1
#
_entry.id   AF-A0A3B5L3P2-F1
#
_cell.length_a   1.000
_cell.length_b   1.000
_cell.length_c   1.000
_cell.angle_alpha   90.00
_cell.angle_beta   90.00
_cell.angle_gamma   90.00
#
_symmetry.space_group_name_H-M   'P 1'
#
loop_
_entity.id
_entity.type
_entity.pdbx_description
1 polymer ?
#
loop_
_entity_poly.entity_id
_entity_poly.type
_entity_poly.pdbx_seq_one_letter_code
_entity_poly.pdbx_strand_id
1 'polypeptide(L)'
;MQALSSSAVLQLFGFLIGLSSSLDPRDPNVCSLWESYTTSVKESYSHPYDHVTEEPCSDPRTSITYKTAYRQAVKTEYRRRYHCCPGYYESGGSCQPRCPCQNEGRCKGNGVCACLAGWTGAICTEQCPEGRFGKNCSEECVCHNNAKCDPLTGRCQCREGFTGNRCNEECPAGTYGQDCKGVCNCANGARCFNIDGSCFCEPGFSGPQCRNRMCAPGNYGMHCEHKCLCEEKHTLRWEDLNISV
;
A
#
# COMPACT_ATOMS: atom_id res chain seq x y z
N MET A 1 -54.66 -48.98 26.74
CA MET A 1 -54.16 -47.77 27.43
C MET A 1 -52.72 -48.06 27.86
N GLN A 2 -51.64 -47.39 27.52
CA GLN A 2 -51.24 -46.35 26.56
C GLN A 2 -49.77 -46.71 26.24
N ALA A 3 -49.42 -47.01 24.98
CA ALA A 3 -48.67 -46.13 24.08
C ALA A 3 -47.30 -45.66 24.64
N LEU A 4 -46.24 -46.42 24.35
CA LEU A 4 -44.84 -46.00 24.49
C LEU A 4 -44.55 -44.90 23.46
N SER A 5 -44.21 -43.70 23.93
CA SER A 5 -44.04 -42.51 23.10
C SER A 5 -42.73 -42.55 22.30
N SER A 6 -42.92 -42.71 20.99
CA SER A 6 -41.96 -42.45 19.92
C SER A 6 -41.57 -40.97 19.88
N SER A 7 -40.37 -40.60 20.33
CA SER A 7 -39.79 -39.26 20.04
C SER A 7 -38.26 -39.15 20.14
N ALA A 8 -37.52 -40.18 20.54
CA ALA A 8 -36.06 -40.05 20.73
C ALA A 8 -35.18 -40.59 19.58
N VAL A 9 -35.76 -41.10 18.48
CA VAL A 9 -34.99 -41.75 17.40
C VAL A 9 -34.95 -40.93 16.10
N LEU A 10 -35.68 -39.81 16.01
CA LEU A 10 -35.77 -38.98 14.79
C LEU A 10 -34.98 -37.65 14.84
N GLN A 11 -33.97 -37.52 15.69
CA GLN A 11 -33.09 -36.33 15.74
C GLN A 11 -31.62 -36.65 15.44
N LEU A 12 -31.30 -37.84 14.92
CA LEU A 12 -29.91 -38.23 14.56
C LEU A 12 -29.66 -38.38 13.04
N PHE A 13 -30.65 -38.09 12.19
CA PHE A 13 -30.53 -38.19 10.72
C PHE A 13 -30.64 -36.85 9.98
N GLY A 14 -30.27 -35.75 10.64
CA GLY A 14 -30.10 -34.44 9.99
C GLY A 14 -28.97 -33.70 10.68
N PHE A 15 -28.08 -33.06 9.91
CA PHE A 15 -26.86 -32.36 10.35
C PHE A 15 -25.54 -33.16 10.38
N LEU A 16 -25.35 -34.07 9.42
CA LEU A 16 -24.01 -34.34 8.85
C LEU A 16 -23.96 -34.02 7.35
N ILE A 17 -24.77 -33.07 6.88
CA ILE A 17 -24.40 -32.33 5.68
C ILE A 17 -23.45 -31.25 6.20
N GLY A 18 -22.17 -31.61 6.30
CA GLY A 18 -21.12 -30.62 6.46
C GLY A 18 -21.36 -29.53 5.43
N LEU A 19 -21.19 -28.27 5.84
CA LEU A 19 -21.14 -27.12 4.95
C LEU A 19 -20.08 -27.41 3.87
N SER A 20 -20.44 -28.11 2.80
CA SER A 20 -19.61 -28.21 1.62
C SER A 20 -19.78 -26.85 0.96
N SER A 21 -18.96 -25.91 1.38
CA SER A 21 -18.83 -24.60 0.76
C SER A 21 -18.27 -24.82 -0.65
N SER A 22 -19.13 -25.23 -1.58
CA SER A 22 -18.75 -25.41 -2.97
C SER A 22 -18.45 -24.05 -3.55
N LEU A 23 -17.27 -23.92 -4.15
CA LEU A 23 -16.87 -22.73 -4.89
C LEU A 23 -17.93 -22.37 -5.96
N ASP A 24 -18.28 -21.09 -6.08
CA ASP A 24 -19.21 -20.60 -7.12
C ASP A 24 -18.53 -20.72 -8.50
N PRO A 25 -19.09 -21.50 -9.45
CA PRO A 25 -18.54 -21.65 -10.79
C PRO A 25 -18.48 -20.36 -11.61
N ARG A 26 -19.17 -19.30 -11.17
CA ARG A 26 -19.18 -17.99 -11.84
C ARG A 26 -18.08 -17.07 -11.34
N ASP A 27 -17.39 -17.42 -10.25
CA ASP A 27 -16.25 -16.65 -9.75
C ASP A 27 -15.10 -16.76 -10.79
N PRO A 28 -14.55 -15.63 -11.28
CA PRO A 28 -13.46 -15.64 -12.25
C PRO A 28 -12.17 -16.31 -11.74
N ASN A 29 -12.02 -16.48 -10.42
CA ASN A 29 -10.88 -17.13 -9.78
C ASN A 29 -11.13 -18.61 -9.45
N VAL A 30 -12.25 -19.16 -9.92
CA VAL A 30 -12.58 -20.58 -9.80
C VAL A 30 -12.31 -21.28 -11.13
N CYS A 31 -11.33 -22.16 -11.10
CA CYS A 31 -10.91 -23.00 -12.21
C CYS A 31 -11.61 -24.37 -12.12
N SER A 32 -11.73 -25.05 -13.27
CA SER A 32 -12.33 -26.39 -13.31
C SER A 32 -11.45 -27.37 -14.05
N LEU A 33 -11.45 -28.61 -13.59
CA LEU A 33 -10.79 -29.73 -14.26
C LEU A 33 -11.77 -30.91 -14.39
N TRP A 34 -11.59 -31.72 -15.42
CA TRP A 34 -12.35 -32.95 -15.61
C TRP A 34 -11.65 -34.10 -14.90
N GLU A 35 -12.31 -34.69 -13.92
CA GLU A 35 -11.85 -35.90 -13.22
C GLU A 35 -12.66 -37.09 -13.74
N SER A 36 -11.97 -38.17 -14.11
CA SER A 36 -12.63 -39.44 -14.40
C SER A 36 -12.87 -40.23 -13.11
N TYR A 37 -13.99 -40.94 -13.05
CA TYR A 37 -14.30 -41.88 -11.99
C TYR A 37 -14.93 -43.14 -12.58
N THR A 38 -14.76 -44.27 -11.91
CA THR A 38 -15.30 -45.55 -12.37
C THR A 38 -16.58 -45.90 -11.60
N THR A 39 -17.61 -46.31 -12.33
CA THR A 39 -18.88 -46.75 -11.78
C THR A 39 -19.19 -48.15 -12.28
N SER A 40 -19.62 -49.02 -11.37
CA SER A 40 -20.05 -50.37 -11.70
C SER A 40 -21.46 -50.33 -12.30
N VAL A 41 -21.60 -50.78 -13.55
CA VAL A 41 -22.88 -50.86 -14.25
C VAL A 41 -23.20 -52.31 -14.61
N LYS A 42 -24.49 -52.63 -14.70
CA LYS A 42 -24.96 -53.93 -15.15
C LYS A 42 -25.17 -53.90 -16.65
N GLU A 43 -24.35 -54.62 -17.39
CA GLU A 43 -24.38 -54.67 -18.86
C GLU A 43 -24.94 -56.02 -19.33
N SER A 44 -25.84 -56.00 -20.31
CA SER A 44 -26.34 -57.20 -20.98
C SER A 44 -25.40 -57.64 -22.11
N TYR A 45 -25.13 -58.94 -22.23
CA TYR A 45 -24.35 -59.51 -23.33
C TYR A 45 -24.97 -60.81 -23.85
N SER A 46 -24.60 -61.21 -25.07
CA SER A 46 -25.00 -62.48 -25.68
C SER A 46 -24.10 -63.62 -25.22
N HIS A 47 -24.64 -64.55 -24.45
CA HIS A 47 -23.94 -65.76 -24.00
C HIS A 47 -24.32 -66.95 -24.89
N PRO A 48 -23.36 -67.69 -25.47
CA PRO A 48 -23.66 -68.91 -26.22
C PRO A 48 -24.13 -70.03 -25.29
N TYR A 49 -25.13 -70.80 -25.73
CA TYR A 49 -25.69 -71.94 -25.04
C TYR A 49 -25.82 -73.09 -26.04
N ASP A 50 -25.11 -74.19 -25.76
CA ASP A 50 -25.14 -75.37 -26.60
C ASP A 50 -26.39 -76.19 -26.27
N HIS A 51 -27.22 -76.45 -27.28
CA HIS A 51 -28.33 -77.38 -27.15
C HIS A 51 -27.90 -78.70 -27.79
N VAL A 52 -27.47 -79.66 -26.97
CA VAL A 52 -27.20 -81.02 -27.44
C VAL A 52 -28.53 -81.73 -27.57
N THR A 53 -29.02 -81.91 -28.80
CA THR A 53 -30.12 -82.83 -29.09
C THR A 53 -29.57 -84.25 -29.08
N GLU A 54 -29.99 -85.05 -28.10
CA GLU A 54 -29.69 -86.49 -28.05
C GLU A 54 -30.53 -87.23 -29.11
N GLU A 55 -30.17 -87.11 -30.39
CA GLU A 55 -30.65 -88.03 -31.44
C GLU A 55 -29.63 -89.15 -31.66
N PRO A 56 -30.04 -90.42 -31.77
CA PRO A 56 -29.12 -91.53 -31.91
C PRO A 56 -28.53 -91.58 -33.33
N CYS A 57 -27.20 -91.37 -33.39
CA CYS A 57 -26.32 -91.75 -34.49
C CYS A 57 -26.60 -91.11 -35.86
N SER A 58 -26.38 -89.81 -35.98
CA SER A 58 -25.92 -89.14 -37.21
C SER A 58 -25.12 -87.89 -36.82
N ASP A 59 -24.09 -87.54 -37.61
CA ASP A 59 -23.09 -86.48 -37.37
C ASP A 59 -23.66 -85.28 -36.56
N PRO A 60 -23.17 -84.99 -35.33
CA PRO A 60 -23.81 -84.02 -34.45
C PRO A 60 -23.77 -82.61 -35.06
N ARG A 61 -24.92 -82.14 -35.55
CA ARG A 61 -25.13 -80.73 -35.91
C ARG A 61 -25.22 -79.91 -34.62
N THR A 62 -24.08 -79.46 -34.12
CA THR A 62 -24.04 -78.50 -33.01
C THR A 62 -24.60 -77.16 -33.49
N SER A 63 -25.71 -76.74 -32.88
CA SER A 63 -26.30 -75.43 -33.12
C SER A 63 -26.06 -74.54 -31.90
N ILE A 64 -25.25 -73.50 -32.06
CA ILE A 64 -25.00 -72.51 -31.02
C ILE A 64 -26.18 -71.55 -30.99
N THR A 65 -26.90 -71.52 -29.86
CA THR A 65 -27.98 -70.53 -29.63
C THR A 65 -27.50 -69.49 -28.63
N TYR A 66 -27.76 -68.20 -28.87
CA TYR A 66 -27.37 -67.13 -27.95
C TYR A 66 -28.54 -66.73 -27.03
N LYS A 67 -28.25 -66.49 -25.75
CA LYS A 67 -29.20 -65.95 -24.77
C LYS A 67 -28.64 -64.67 -24.13
N THR A 68 -29.51 -63.77 -23.68
CA THR A 68 -29.10 -62.58 -22.95
C THR A 68 -28.69 -62.95 -21.52
N ALA A 69 -27.45 -62.64 -21.16
CA ALA A 69 -26.92 -62.72 -19.79
C ALA A 69 -26.49 -61.32 -19.32
N TYR A 70 -26.26 -61.15 -18.02
CA TYR A 70 -25.81 -59.88 -17.44
C TYR A 70 -24.45 -60.05 -16.77
N ARG A 71 -23.59 -59.05 -16.94
CA ARG A 71 -22.31 -58.96 -16.23
C ARG A 71 -22.15 -57.60 -15.57
N GLN A 72 -21.33 -57.52 -14.53
CA GLN A 72 -20.85 -56.24 -14.03
C GLN A 72 -19.76 -55.73 -14.97
N ALA A 73 -19.98 -54.55 -15.52
CA ALA A 73 -19.00 -53.83 -16.31
C ALA A 73 -18.57 -52.57 -15.57
N VAL A 74 -17.31 -52.17 -15.70
CA VAL A 74 -16.80 -50.92 -15.15
C VAL A 74 -16.93 -49.85 -16.22
N LYS A 75 -17.71 -48.81 -15.94
CA LYS A 75 -17.91 -47.67 -16.83
C LYS A 75 -17.14 -46.47 -16.30
N THR A 76 -16.33 -45.86 -17.16
CA THR A 76 -15.65 -44.61 -16.85
C THR A 76 -16.60 -43.43 -17.13
N GLU A 77 -16.77 -42.58 -16.14
CA GLU A 77 -17.56 -41.35 -16.21
C GLU A 77 -16.68 -40.14 -15.87
N TYR A 78 -17.12 -38.94 -16.24
CA TYR A 78 -16.37 -37.72 -16.02
C TYR A 78 -17.22 -36.73 -15.23
N ARG A 79 -16.63 -36.12 -14.21
CA ARG A 79 -17.23 -35.02 -13.46
C ARG A 79 -16.34 -33.80 -13.50
N ARG A 80 -16.95 -32.62 -13.47
CA ARG A 80 -16.23 -31.36 -13.38
C ARG A 80 -15.98 -31.04 -11.91
N ARG A 81 -14.71 -30.89 -11.53
CA ARG A 81 -14.30 -30.47 -10.18
C ARG A 81 -13.82 -29.03 -10.22
N TYR A 82 -14.35 -28.22 -9.32
CA TYR A 82 -13.97 -26.81 -9.15
C TYR A 82 -12.89 -26.68 -8.07
N HIS A 83 -11.94 -25.78 -8.31
CA HIS A 83 -10.85 -25.46 -7.39
C HIS A 83 -10.40 -24.01 -7.66
N CYS A 84 -9.71 -23.39 -6.71
CA CYS A 84 -9.16 -22.07 -6.94
C CYS A 84 -8.04 -22.10 -7.99
N CYS A 85 -8.03 -21.11 -8.86
CA CYS A 85 -6.98 -20.95 -9.85
C CYS A 85 -5.60 -20.74 -9.18
N PRO A 86 -4.47 -20.99 -9.90
CA PRO A 86 -3.14 -20.74 -9.37
C PRO A 86 -3.00 -19.32 -8.80
N GLY A 87 -2.40 -19.20 -7.61
CA GLY A 87 -2.29 -17.93 -6.89
C GLY A 87 -3.47 -17.60 -5.98
N TYR A 88 -4.45 -18.49 -5.83
CA TYR A 88 -5.57 -18.36 -4.91
C TYR A 88 -5.67 -19.57 -3.97
N TYR A 89 -6.26 -19.37 -2.79
CA TYR A 89 -6.60 -20.44 -1.85
C TYR A 89 -8.07 -20.35 -1.47
N GLU A 90 -8.65 -21.50 -1.17
CA GLU A 90 -10.02 -21.57 -0.71
C GLU A 90 -10.11 -21.09 0.74
N SER A 91 -11.02 -20.13 0.98
CA SER A 91 -11.35 -19.61 2.31
C SER A 91 -12.84 -19.30 2.36
N GLY A 92 -13.59 -20.04 3.17
CA GLY A 92 -15.03 -19.83 3.35
C GLY A 92 -15.85 -19.95 2.07
N GLY A 93 -15.50 -20.86 1.15
CA GLY A 93 -16.20 -21.02 -0.13
C GLY A 93 -15.89 -19.96 -1.19
N SER A 94 -14.86 -19.15 -0.96
CA SER A 94 -14.36 -18.16 -1.91
C SER A 94 -12.87 -18.37 -2.20
N CYS A 95 -12.42 -17.99 -3.39
CA CYS A 95 -11.01 -18.00 -3.72
C CYS A 95 -10.34 -16.68 -3.30
N GLN A 96 -9.62 -16.73 -2.17
CA GLN A 96 -8.83 -15.60 -1.69
C GLN A 96 -7.43 -15.63 -2.31
N PRO A 97 -6.88 -14.50 -2.74
CA PRO A 97 -5.59 -14.49 -3.43
C PRO A 97 -4.43 -14.70 -2.43
N ARG A 98 -3.42 -15.47 -2.85
CA ARG A 98 -2.13 -15.61 -2.14
C ARG A 98 -1.15 -14.59 -2.70
N CYS A 99 -0.79 -13.60 -1.89
CA CYS A 99 0.37 -12.75 -2.17
C CYS A 99 1.25 -12.63 -0.92
N PRO A 100 2.59 -12.63 -1.07
CA PRO A 100 3.52 -12.40 0.03
C PRO A 100 3.67 -10.89 0.35
N CYS A 101 2.59 -10.10 0.28
CA CYS A 101 2.65 -8.66 0.52
C CYS A 101 3.03 -8.37 1.98
N GLN A 102 3.96 -7.45 2.19
CA GLN A 102 4.36 -6.90 3.49
C GLN A 102 3.73 -5.51 3.70
N ASN A 103 3.95 -4.92 4.87
CA ASN A 103 3.47 -3.57 5.23
C ASN A 103 1.98 -3.35 4.90
N GLU A 104 1.16 -4.36 5.21
CA GLU A 104 -0.29 -4.37 4.99
C GLU A 104 -0.71 -4.14 3.52
N GLY A 105 0.19 -4.45 2.57
CA GLY A 105 -0.10 -4.39 1.15
C GLY A 105 -1.29 -5.27 0.77
N ARG A 106 -2.19 -4.73 -0.05
CA ARG A 106 -3.39 -5.42 -0.51
C ARG A 106 -3.07 -6.27 -1.73
N CYS A 107 -3.29 -7.58 -1.64
CA CYS A 107 -3.14 -8.49 -2.77
C CYS A 107 -4.20 -8.20 -3.86
N LYS A 108 -3.75 -7.95 -5.10
CA LYS A 108 -4.62 -7.74 -6.27
C LYS A 108 -4.85 -9.01 -7.10
N GLY A 109 -4.25 -10.14 -6.70
CA GLY A 109 -4.23 -11.38 -7.46
C GLY A 109 -2.93 -11.56 -8.25
N ASN A 110 -2.66 -12.78 -8.71
CA ASN A 110 -1.45 -13.15 -9.48
C ASN A 110 -0.11 -12.77 -8.83
N GLY A 111 -0.05 -12.74 -7.49
CA GLY A 111 1.15 -12.33 -6.76
C GLY A 111 1.46 -10.83 -6.79
N VAL A 112 0.57 -9.99 -7.35
CA VAL A 112 0.75 -8.54 -7.41
C VAL A 112 0.21 -7.87 -6.15
N CYS A 113 1.06 -7.07 -5.50
CA CYS A 113 0.69 -6.29 -4.32
C CYS A 113 0.33 -4.85 -4.68
N ALA A 114 -0.72 -4.33 -4.04
CA ALA A 114 -1.00 -2.92 -3.95
C ALA A 114 -0.41 -2.40 -2.64
N CYS A 115 0.69 -1.67 -2.72
CA CYS A 115 1.33 -1.14 -1.54
C CYS A 115 0.55 0.04 -0.97
N LEU A 116 0.54 0.12 0.35
CA LEU A 116 0.04 1.28 1.06
C LEU A 116 0.96 2.49 0.82
N ALA A 117 0.49 3.65 1.25
CA ALA A 117 1.25 4.87 1.07
C ALA A 117 2.59 4.81 1.82
N GLY A 118 3.65 5.33 1.21
CA GLY A 118 5.02 5.24 1.73
C GLY A 118 5.79 3.99 1.31
N TRP A 119 5.16 3.03 0.64
CA TRP A 119 5.76 1.75 0.25
C TRP A 119 5.61 1.44 -1.24
N THR A 120 6.58 0.68 -1.77
CA THR A 120 6.65 0.18 -3.14
C THR A 120 7.42 -1.15 -3.20
N GLY A 121 7.68 -1.62 -4.42
CA GLY A 121 8.30 -2.91 -4.70
C GLY A 121 7.28 -4.04 -4.87
N ALA A 122 7.74 -5.18 -5.37
CA ALA A 122 6.87 -6.32 -5.71
C ALA A 122 6.04 -6.85 -4.52
N ILE A 123 6.61 -6.74 -3.31
CA ILE A 123 6.01 -7.22 -2.06
C ILE A 123 5.85 -6.12 -1.00
N CYS A 124 5.94 -4.84 -1.40
CA CYS A 124 5.73 -3.68 -0.50
C CYS A 124 6.73 -3.55 0.65
N THR A 125 7.96 -4.04 0.50
CA THR A 125 9.03 -3.93 1.50
C THR A 125 9.91 -2.70 1.33
N GLU A 126 9.85 -2.04 0.18
CA GLU A 126 10.71 -0.90 -0.14
C GLU A 126 9.98 0.40 0.21
N GLN A 127 10.64 1.31 0.91
CA GLN A 127 10.10 2.65 1.13
C GLN A 127 10.10 3.44 -0.17
N CYS A 128 9.25 4.47 -0.27
CA CYS A 128 9.27 5.33 -1.44
C CYS A 128 10.67 5.95 -1.66
N PRO A 129 11.15 5.97 -2.91
CA PRO A 129 12.38 6.68 -3.24
C PRO A 129 12.18 8.19 -3.01
N GLU A 130 13.29 8.91 -2.84
CA GLU A 130 13.24 10.37 -2.69
C GLU A 130 12.48 11.03 -3.84
N GLY A 131 11.65 12.02 -3.50
CA GLY A 131 10.81 12.73 -4.47
C GLY A 131 9.52 12.01 -4.85
N ARG A 132 9.16 10.88 -4.23
CA ARG A 132 7.89 10.19 -4.47
C ARG A 132 7.14 9.87 -3.18
N PHE A 133 5.82 9.81 -3.28
CA PHE A 133 4.95 9.50 -2.15
C PHE A 133 3.66 8.80 -2.58
N GLY A 134 2.84 8.44 -1.59
CA GLY A 134 1.53 7.85 -1.82
C GLY A 134 1.59 6.34 -2.11
N LYS A 135 0.46 5.76 -2.53
CA LYS A 135 0.33 4.31 -2.75
C LYS A 135 1.21 3.88 -3.92
N ASN A 136 2.02 2.84 -3.73
CA ASN A 136 3.03 2.41 -4.70
C ASN A 136 3.96 3.56 -5.16
N CYS A 137 4.11 4.62 -4.37
CA CYS A 137 4.94 5.78 -4.69
C CYS A 137 4.63 6.40 -6.07
N SER A 138 3.36 6.36 -6.46
CA SER A 138 2.91 6.79 -7.79
C SER A 138 2.83 8.31 -7.92
N GLU A 139 2.86 9.04 -6.81
CA GLU A 139 2.79 10.50 -6.78
C GLU A 139 4.19 11.11 -6.64
N GLU A 140 4.38 12.31 -7.20
CA GLU A 140 5.65 13.04 -7.21
C GLU A 140 5.61 14.20 -6.22
N CYS A 141 6.65 14.32 -5.40
CA CYS A 141 6.81 15.42 -4.46
C CYS A 141 7.35 16.66 -5.16
N VAL A 142 6.68 17.80 -4.94
CA VAL A 142 7.13 19.10 -5.44
C VAL A 142 7.60 19.96 -4.28
N CYS A 143 8.83 19.68 -3.82
CA CYS A 143 9.48 20.42 -2.73
C CYS A 143 10.68 21.23 -3.27
N HIS A 144 10.82 22.48 -2.81
CA HIS A 144 11.90 23.39 -3.21
C HIS A 144 13.00 23.46 -2.15
N ASN A 145 14.12 24.11 -2.49
CA ASN A 145 15.24 24.37 -1.59
C ASN A 145 15.81 23.11 -0.91
N ASN A 146 15.80 21.98 -1.65
CA ASN A 146 16.12 20.61 -1.20
C ASN A 146 15.46 20.25 0.15
N ALA A 147 14.21 20.67 0.33
CA ALA A 147 13.36 20.18 1.41
C ALA A 147 13.09 18.68 1.26
N LYS A 148 12.94 18.00 2.40
CA LYS A 148 12.64 16.56 2.42
C LYS A 148 11.15 16.34 2.20
N CYS A 149 10.79 15.34 1.43
CA CYS A 149 9.40 14.94 1.25
C CYS A 149 9.04 13.79 2.17
N ASP A 150 7.89 13.87 2.82
CA ASP A 150 7.30 12.75 3.54
C ASP A 150 6.76 11.70 2.55
N PRO A 151 7.25 10.45 2.57
CA PRO A 151 6.86 9.43 1.60
C PRO A 151 5.42 8.93 1.77
N LEU A 152 4.81 9.14 2.94
CA LEU A 152 3.44 8.74 3.24
C LEU A 152 2.45 9.81 2.75
N THR A 153 2.72 11.07 3.04
CA THR A 153 1.76 12.19 2.86
C THR A 153 2.10 13.14 1.72
N GLY A 154 3.34 13.14 1.23
CA GLY A 154 3.82 14.10 0.23
C GLY A 154 4.14 15.48 0.78
N ARG A 155 4.05 15.68 2.11
CA ARG A 155 4.31 16.97 2.74
C ARG A 155 5.80 17.29 2.73
N CYS A 156 6.14 18.53 2.38
CA CYS A 156 7.51 19.01 2.43
C CYS A 156 7.89 19.42 3.87
N GLN A 157 9.03 18.92 4.32
CA GLN A 157 9.73 19.37 5.53
C GLN A 157 10.81 20.35 5.11
N CYS A 158 10.55 21.64 5.35
CA CYS A 158 11.44 22.72 4.93
C CYS A 158 12.75 22.68 5.72
N ARG A 159 13.83 23.08 5.06
CA ARG A 159 15.09 23.37 5.75
C ARG A 159 15.03 24.75 6.38
N GLU A 160 15.94 24.99 7.32
CA GLU A 160 16.12 26.29 7.95
C GLU A 160 16.17 27.44 6.94
N GLY A 161 15.54 28.55 7.30
CA GLY A 161 15.41 29.72 6.44
C GLY A 161 14.31 29.65 5.38
N PHE A 162 13.60 28.53 5.25
CA PHE A 162 12.50 28.39 4.29
C PHE A 162 11.18 27.95 4.95
N THR A 163 10.07 28.36 4.35
CA THR A 163 8.70 28.09 4.79
C THR A 163 7.74 27.92 3.61
N GLY A 164 6.47 27.73 3.91
CA GLY A 164 5.41 27.44 2.94
C GLY A 164 5.19 25.94 2.75
N ASN A 165 4.10 25.58 2.05
CA ASN A 165 3.71 24.19 1.82
C ASN A 165 4.72 23.39 0.97
N ARG A 166 5.46 24.09 0.09
CA ARG A 166 6.48 23.53 -0.81
C ARG A 166 7.89 24.03 -0.51
N CYS A 167 8.08 24.77 0.59
CA CYS A 167 9.39 25.29 1.00
C CYS A 167 10.04 26.23 -0.03
N ASN A 168 9.23 26.95 -0.81
CA ASN A 168 9.66 27.91 -1.83
C ASN A 168 9.77 29.35 -1.31
N GLU A 169 9.28 29.61 -0.10
CA GLU A 169 9.29 30.93 0.52
C GLU A 169 10.46 31.01 1.51
N GLU A 170 11.19 32.12 1.53
CA GLU A 170 12.14 32.40 2.60
C GLU A 170 11.40 32.78 3.88
N CYS A 171 12.06 32.68 5.03
CA CYS A 171 11.50 33.15 6.28
C CYS A 171 11.09 34.64 6.19
N PRO A 172 9.93 35.02 6.76
CA PRO A 172 9.52 36.40 6.83
C PRO A 172 10.59 37.29 7.46
N ALA A 173 10.67 38.55 7.01
CA ALA A 173 11.64 39.51 7.53
C ALA A 173 11.58 39.60 9.06
N GLY A 174 12.73 39.49 9.71
CA GLY A 174 12.85 39.47 11.17
C GLY A 174 12.76 38.08 11.81
N THR A 175 12.60 37.02 11.02
CA THR A 175 12.62 35.63 11.50
C THR A 175 13.66 34.77 10.78
N TYR A 176 14.09 33.69 11.42
CA TYR A 176 15.12 32.81 10.88
C TYR A 176 15.04 31.36 11.43
N GLY A 177 15.85 30.47 10.88
CA GLY A 177 16.05 29.11 11.38
C GLY A 177 14.97 28.12 10.93
N GLN A 178 14.91 26.97 11.60
CA GLN A 178 13.92 25.93 11.32
C GLN A 178 12.51 26.42 11.62
N ASP A 179 11.60 26.23 10.66
CA ASP A 179 10.22 26.71 10.71
C ASP A 179 10.07 28.23 10.96
N CYS A 180 11.13 29.02 10.73
CA CYS A 180 11.17 30.47 10.99
C CYS A 180 10.81 30.86 12.43
N LYS A 181 11.14 30.01 13.40
CA LYS A 181 10.85 30.25 14.83
C LYS A 181 11.87 31.15 15.53
N GLY A 182 13.06 31.32 14.95
CA GLY A 182 14.06 32.26 15.44
C GLY A 182 13.62 33.70 15.16
N VAL A 183 13.91 34.62 16.09
CA VAL A 183 13.60 36.05 15.95
C VAL A 183 14.90 36.83 15.91
N CYS A 184 15.05 37.67 14.89
CA CYS A 184 16.28 38.43 14.68
C CYS A 184 16.48 39.51 15.74
N ASN A 185 17.72 39.67 16.20
CA ASN A 185 18.11 40.67 17.20
C ASN A 185 19.15 41.63 16.61
N CYS A 186 18.84 42.19 15.44
CA CYS A 186 19.67 43.19 14.76
C CYS A 186 19.16 44.60 15.10
N ALA A 187 20.08 45.53 15.34
CA ALA A 187 19.76 46.92 15.66
C ALA A 187 19.96 47.84 14.44
N ASN A 188 19.54 49.10 14.58
CA ASN A 188 19.82 50.18 13.62
C ASN A 188 19.36 49.90 12.18
N GLY A 189 18.23 49.19 12.01
CA GLY A 189 17.68 48.87 10.70
C GLY A 189 18.40 47.75 9.95
N ALA A 190 19.37 47.09 10.59
CA ALA A 190 20.09 45.97 9.99
C ALA A 190 19.16 44.79 9.65
N ARG A 191 19.47 44.13 8.53
CA ARG A 191 18.76 42.92 8.07
C ARG A 191 19.41 41.69 8.71
N CYS A 192 18.63 40.63 8.89
CA CYS A 192 19.17 39.33 9.30
C CYS A 192 19.08 38.30 8.16
N PHE A 193 20.01 37.35 8.17
CA PHE A 193 19.93 36.18 7.31
C PHE A 193 18.84 35.22 7.81
N ASN A 194 18.05 34.69 6.87
CA ASN A 194 16.93 33.78 7.15
C ASN A 194 17.38 32.43 7.72
N ILE A 195 18.61 31.98 7.44
CA ILE A 195 19.11 30.67 7.86
C ILE A 195 19.49 30.69 9.35
N ASP A 196 20.41 31.57 9.73
CA ASP A 196 21.06 31.54 11.06
C ASP A 196 20.78 32.79 11.92
N GLY A 197 20.08 33.80 11.37
CA GLY A 197 19.75 35.03 12.07
C GLY A 197 20.91 35.99 12.23
N SER A 198 22.06 35.74 11.59
CA SER A 198 23.20 36.64 11.63
C SER A 198 22.86 38.00 10.99
N CYS A 199 23.43 39.08 11.53
CA CYS A 199 23.07 40.43 11.12
C CYS A 199 23.99 40.95 10.00
N PHE A 200 23.36 41.48 8.96
CA PHE A 200 24.01 42.28 7.93
C PHE A 200 23.85 43.77 8.29
N CYS A 201 24.94 44.39 8.74
CA CYS A 201 24.92 45.75 9.26
C CYS A 201 24.81 46.79 8.15
N GLU A 202 24.00 47.81 8.40
CA GLU A 202 23.98 49.02 7.57
C GLU A 202 25.33 49.77 7.68
N PRO A 203 25.72 50.53 6.64
CA PRO A 203 26.97 51.29 6.65
C PRO A 203 27.12 52.17 7.90
N GLY A 204 28.30 52.10 8.53
CA GLY A 204 28.60 52.84 9.75
C GLY A 204 28.28 52.11 11.06
N PHE A 205 27.74 50.89 11.00
CA PHE A 205 27.52 50.02 12.15
C PHE A 205 28.33 48.72 12.07
N SER A 206 28.66 48.14 13.22
CA SER A 206 29.44 46.92 13.33
C SER A 206 29.05 46.06 14.55
N GLY A 207 29.68 44.89 14.64
CA GLY A 207 29.44 43.91 15.69
C GLY A 207 28.28 42.95 15.36
N PRO A 208 28.08 41.91 16.19
CA PRO A 208 27.18 40.79 15.88
C PRO A 208 25.70 41.18 15.80
N GLN A 209 25.30 42.28 16.44
CA GLN A 209 23.94 42.83 16.43
C GLN A 209 23.85 44.20 15.77
N CYS A 210 24.94 44.68 15.16
CA CYS A 210 25.01 46.01 14.53
C CYS A 210 24.69 47.19 15.48
N ARG A 211 24.91 47.00 16.79
CA ARG A 211 24.71 48.06 17.80
C ARG A 211 25.89 49.03 17.88
N ASN A 212 27.08 48.61 17.49
CA ASN A 212 28.28 49.41 17.66
C ASN A 212 28.39 50.39 16.48
N ARG A 213 28.58 51.68 16.77
CA ARG A 213 29.00 52.62 15.74
C ARG A 213 30.43 52.28 15.31
N MET A 214 30.64 52.19 14.01
CA MET A 214 31.94 51.89 13.43
C MET A 214 32.86 53.12 13.46
N CYS A 215 32.27 54.31 13.33
CA CYS A 215 32.98 55.59 13.36
C CYS A 215 32.90 56.26 14.73
N ALA A 216 33.99 56.94 15.11
CA ALA A 216 34.01 57.82 16.27
C ALA A 216 32.99 58.97 16.10
N PRO A 217 32.49 59.56 17.22
CA PRO A 217 31.58 60.71 17.16
C PRO A 217 32.11 61.80 16.22
N GLY A 218 31.22 62.33 15.36
CA GLY A 218 31.56 63.36 14.40
C GLY A 218 32.13 62.87 13.07
N ASN A 219 32.27 61.56 12.84
CA ASN A 219 32.64 60.99 11.53
C ASN A 219 31.58 60.00 11.01
N TYR A 220 31.46 59.90 9.69
CA TYR A 220 30.58 58.97 8.98
C TYR A 220 31.22 58.52 7.65
N GLY A 221 30.60 57.53 7.00
CA GLY A 221 31.12 56.89 5.78
C GLY A 221 31.51 55.43 6.04
N MET A 222 31.77 54.66 4.97
CA MET A 222 32.17 53.26 5.11
C MET A 222 33.56 53.11 5.71
N HIS A 223 34.42 54.13 5.56
CA HIS A 223 35.77 54.20 6.10
C HIS A 223 35.94 55.36 7.09
N CYS A 224 34.83 55.94 7.57
CA CYS A 224 34.82 57.08 8.49
C CYS A 224 35.57 58.31 7.96
N GLU A 225 35.58 58.48 6.63
CA GLU A 225 36.34 59.49 5.91
C GLU A 225 35.66 60.87 5.90
N HIS A 226 34.37 60.94 6.21
CA HIS A 226 33.61 62.18 6.20
C HIS A 226 33.35 62.69 7.61
N LYS A 227 33.58 63.98 7.85
CA LYS A 227 33.19 64.65 9.09
C LYS A 227 31.75 65.10 9.02
N CYS A 228 30.99 64.86 10.08
CA CYS A 228 29.66 65.43 10.24
C CYS A 228 29.74 66.95 10.17
N LEU A 229 28.86 67.57 9.39
CA LEU A 229 28.75 69.03 9.28
C LEU A 229 28.00 69.66 10.48
N CYS A 230 27.60 68.83 11.44
CA CYS A 230 26.88 69.23 12.63
C CYS A 230 27.80 70.04 13.56
N GLU A 231 27.35 71.22 13.99
CA GLU A 231 28.07 72.04 14.96
C GLU A 231 27.61 71.65 16.36
N GLU A 232 28.52 71.14 17.21
CA GLU A 232 28.17 70.56 18.54
C GLU A 232 27.38 71.52 19.44
N LYS A 233 27.54 72.84 19.25
CA LYS A 233 26.84 73.87 20.03
C LYS A 233 25.41 74.13 19.58
N HIS A 234 25.06 73.74 18.35
CA HIS A 234 23.79 74.06 17.71
C HIS A 234 23.01 72.81 17.26
N THR A 235 23.54 71.61 17.53
CA THR A 235 22.91 70.35 17.11
C THR A 235 22.64 69.46 18.33
N LEU A 236 21.37 69.18 18.61
CA LEU A 236 20.98 68.25 19.67
C LEU A 236 21.22 66.81 19.20
N ARG A 237 21.89 65.99 20.01
CA ARG A 237 21.97 64.54 19.73
C ARG A 237 20.63 63.91 20.10
N TRP A 238 20.25 62.86 19.39
CA TRP A 238 19.02 62.09 19.69
C TRP A 238 19.03 61.50 21.12
N GLU A 239 20.22 61.25 21.68
CA GLU A 239 20.44 60.83 23.06
C GLU A 239 20.14 61.94 24.08
N ASP A 240 20.38 63.20 23.71
CA ASP A 240 20.23 64.36 24.58
C ASP A 240 18.78 64.90 24.55
N LEU A 241 17.95 64.41 23.61
CA LEU A 241 16.56 64.84 23.42
C LEU A 241 15.56 64.16 24.38
N ASN A 242 15.96 63.15 25.16
CA ASN A 242 15.11 62.45 26.12
C ASN A 242 13.72 62.06 25.55
N ILE A 243 13.64 61.80 24.24
CA ILE A 243 12.42 61.36 23.58
C ILE A 243 12.28 59.87 23.89
N SER A 244 11.43 59.57 24.85
CA SER A 244 11.00 58.21 25.16
C SER A 244 10.25 57.67 23.94
N VAL A 245 10.74 56.58 23.36
CA VAL A 245 9.95 55.71 22.49
C VAL A 245 9.17 54.74 23.37
#